data_AF-A0A6C0CIA3-F1
#
_entry.id   AF-A0A6C0CIA3-F1
#
_cell.length_a   1.000
_cell.length_b   1.000
_cell.length_c   1.000
_cell.angle_alpha   90.00
_cell.angle_beta   90.00
_cell.angle_gamma   90.00
#
_symmetry.space_group_name_H-M   'P 1'
#
loop_
_entity.id
_entity.type
_entity.pdbx_description
1 polymer ?
#
loop_
_entity_poly.entity_id
_entity_poly.type
_entity_poly.pdbx_seq_one_letter_code
_entity_poly.pdbx_strand_id
1 'polypeptide(L)'
;MSEDSTEQVRMILKEWVTLDDQERSLRVQIKAIKDKKTQNSEHILKFMRDNSVDDFKLEGQGSLSRSVRTSRPPLRRDQIRTQLLIQFADQPQRVAEALRSIEGVQEGDDTPPIGTQRELLVRRVPRKP
;
A
#
# COMPACT_ATOMS: atom_id res chain seq x y z
N MET A 1 12.91 42.56 7.28
CA MET A 1 11.92 41.50 7.64
C MET A 1 11.69 40.49 6.51
N SER A 2 11.84 40.86 5.23
CA SER A 2 11.63 39.97 4.06
C SER A 2 12.80 39.04 3.71
N GLU A 3 14.05 39.49 3.91
CA GLU A 3 15.24 38.66 3.65
C GLU A 3 15.36 37.48 4.63
N ASP A 4 15.04 37.70 5.90
CA ASP A 4 15.10 36.69 6.96
C ASP A 4 14.10 35.53 6.70
N SER A 5 12.88 35.88 6.28
CA SER A 5 11.86 34.89 5.89
C SER A 5 12.27 34.07 4.66
N THR A 6 12.95 34.70 3.69
CA THR A 6 13.42 34.01 2.48
C THR A 6 14.55 33.04 2.80
N GLU A 7 15.45 33.40 3.72
CA GLU A 7 16.54 32.51 4.16
C GLU A 7 16.00 31.33 4.96
N GLN A 8 15.00 31.55 5.82
CA GLN A 8 14.34 30.47 6.57
C GLN A 8 13.68 29.45 5.63
N VAL A 9 12.95 29.90 4.61
CA VAL A 9 12.35 29.00 3.60
C VAL A 9 13.42 28.22 2.84
N ARG A 10 14.54 28.87 2.49
CA ARG A 10 15.67 28.21 1.82
C ARG A 10 16.29 27.10 2.69
N MET A 11 16.42 27.32 3.99
CA MET A 11 16.91 26.30 4.92
C MET A 11 15.96 25.10 5.00
N ILE A 12 14.66 25.35 5.17
CA ILE A 12 13.63 24.29 5.23
C ILE A 12 13.61 23.49 3.93
N LEU A 13 13.72 24.13 2.77
CA LEU A 13 13.79 23.44 1.48
C LEU A 13 15.02 22.53 1.36
N LYS A 14 16.19 22.99 1.81
CA LYS A 14 17.42 22.17 1.80
C LYS A 14 17.29 20.96 2.72
N GLU A 15 16.72 21.15 3.90
CA GLU A 15 16.47 20.06 4.85
C GLU A 15 15.48 19.05 4.27
N TRP A 16 14.36 19.52 3.72
CA TRP A 16 13.35 18.67 3.09
C TRP A 16 13.94 17.83 1.94
N VAL A 17 14.76 18.44 1.07
CA VAL A 17 15.48 17.72 -0.01
C VAL A 17 16.41 16.65 0.55
N THR A 18 17.13 16.96 1.63
CA THR A 18 18.04 16.01 2.28
C THR A 18 17.28 14.82 2.84
N LEU A 19 16.12 15.06 3.48
CA LEU A 19 15.25 14.01 4.01
C LEU A 19 14.65 13.15 2.89
N ASP A 20 14.19 13.75 1.78
CA ASP A 20 13.69 13.03 0.60
C ASP A 20 14.77 12.11 0.00
N ASP A 21 16.03 12.57 -0.09
CA ASP A 21 17.14 11.76 -0.60
C ASP A 21 17.48 10.59 0.36
N GLN A 22 17.47 10.83 1.67
CA GLN A 22 17.66 9.78 2.68
C GLN A 22 16.54 8.73 2.62
N GLU A 23 15.29 9.16 2.55
CA GLU A 23 14.14 8.27 2.46
C GLU A 23 14.23 7.37 1.21
N ARG A 24 14.58 7.95 0.05
CA ARG A 24 14.77 7.19 -1.19
C ARG A 24 15.86 6.14 -1.05
N SER A 25 17.00 6.49 -0.45
CA SER A 25 18.09 5.53 -0.18
C SER A 25 17.64 4.39 0.73
N LEU A 26 16.98 4.73 1.85
CA LEU A 26 16.47 3.74 2.79
C LEU A 26 15.41 2.82 2.16
N ARG A 27 14.53 3.34 1.31
CA ARG A 27 13.53 2.54 0.58
C ARG A 27 14.21 1.51 -0.34
N VAL A 28 15.31 1.86 -1.01
CA VAL A 28 16.08 0.93 -1.84
C VAL A 28 16.70 -0.18 -0.98
N GLN A 29 17.29 0.18 0.17
CA GLN A 29 17.87 -0.80 1.09
C GLN A 29 16.81 -1.73 1.68
N ILE A 30 15.66 -1.18 2.12
CA ILE A 30 14.52 -1.96 2.60
C ILE A 30 14.05 -2.95 1.55
N LYS A 31 13.97 -2.52 0.27
CA LYS A 31 13.59 -3.41 -0.83
C LYS A 31 14.60 -4.55 -0.97
N ALA A 32 15.90 -4.26 -1.03
CA ALA A 32 16.94 -5.27 -1.15
C ALA A 32 16.91 -6.29 0.01
N ILE A 33 16.71 -5.82 1.25
CA ILE A 33 16.57 -6.68 2.43
C ILE A 33 15.32 -7.56 2.34
N LYS A 34 14.18 -7.01 1.92
CA LYS A 34 12.93 -7.76 1.72
C LYS A 34 13.09 -8.85 0.66
N ASP A 35 13.71 -8.52 -0.46
CA ASP A 35 13.91 -9.46 -1.57
C ASP A 35 14.81 -10.63 -1.11
N LYS A 36 15.93 -10.32 -0.44
CA LYS A 36 16.83 -11.34 0.13
C LYS A 36 16.16 -12.19 1.21
N LYS A 37 15.34 -11.57 2.08
CA LYS A 37 14.57 -12.29 3.10
C LYS A 37 13.59 -13.27 2.44
N THR A 38 12.87 -12.85 1.42
CA THR A 38 11.93 -13.71 0.67
C THR A 38 12.65 -14.89 0.04
N GLN A 39 13.78 -14.66 -0.64
CA GLN A 39 14.61 -15.74 -1.21
C GLN A 39 15.05 -16.74 -0.13
N ASN A 40 15.58 -16.25 0.99
CA ASN A 40 15.99 -17.13 2.10
C ASN A 40 14.79 -17.91 2.69
N SER A 41 13.62 -17.27 2.82
CA SER A 41 12.40 -17.93 3.29
C SER A 41 11.96 -19.05 2.35
N GLU A 42 12.09 -18.89 1.03
CA GLU A 42 11.80 -19.95 0.06
C GLU A 42 12.73 -21.16 0.24
N HIS A 43 14.02 -20.91 0.42
CA HIS A 43 15.00 -21.97 0.71
C HIS A 43 14.68 -22.71 2.00
N ILE A 44 14.38 -21.99 3.08
CA ILE A 44 14.03 -22.58 4.38
C ILE A 44 12.74 -23.40 4.27
N LEU A 45 11.69 -22.86 3.65
CA LEU A 45 10.43 -23.57 3.48
C LEU A 45 10.57 -24.80 2.58
N LYS A 46 11.45 -24.76 1.57
CA LYS A 46 11.78 -25.93 0.76
C LYS A 46 12.45 -26.99 1.62
N PHE A 47 13.48 -26.63 2.38
CA PHE A 47 14.15 -27.56 3.29
C PHE A 47 13.18 -28.19 4.30
N MET A 48 12.30 -27.38 4.91
CA MET A 48 11.28 -27.87 5.86
C MET A 48 10.33 -28.89 5.21
N ARG A 49 9.92 -28.66 3.96
CA ARG A 49 9.11 -29.61 3.18
C ARG A 49 9.86 -30.90 2.90
N ASP A 50 11.08 -30.78 2.36
CA ASP A 50 11.87 -31.92 1.88
C ASP A 50 12.30 -32.84 3.03
N ASN A 51 12.44 -32.29 4.24
CA ASN A 51 12.90 -33.02 5.43
C ASN A 51 11.81 -33.22 6.49
N SER A 52 10.55 -32.87 6.21
CA SER A 52 9.43 -32.96 7.16
C SER A 52 9.73 -32.31 8.52
N VAL A 53 10.37 -31.13 8.50
CA VAL A 53 10.65 -30.33 9.70
C VAL A 53 9.54 -29.29 9.88
N ASP A 54 8.86 -29.33 11.03
CA ASP A 54 7.78 -28.38 11.34
C ASP A 54 8.29 -27.10 12.04
N ASP A 55 9.32 -27.22 12.87
CA ASP A 55 9.86 -26.14 13.71
C ASP A 55 11.40 -26.12 13.74
N PHE A 56 11.97 -24.91 13.71
CA PHE A 56 13.35 -24.66 14.10
C PHE A 56 13.40 -23.94 15.45
N LYS A 57 14.20 -24.46 16.40
CA LYS A 57 14.57 -23.72 17.60
C LYS A 57 15.81 -22.88 17.30
N LEU A 58 15.72 -21.57 17.51
CA LEU A 58 16.82 -20.63 17.32
C LEU A 58 17.36 -20.26 18.71
N GLU A 59 18.63 -20.59 18.98
CA GLU A 59 19.25 -20.33 20.28
C GLU A 59 19.13 -18.84 20.65
N GLY A 60 18.41 -18.56 21.74
CA GLY A 60 18.19 -17.20 22.24
C GLY A 60 17.27 -16.30 21.40
N GLN A 61 16.76 -16.76 20.25
CA GLN A 61 15.97 -15.95 19.30
C GLN A 61 14.55 -16.47 19.05
N GLY A 62 14.15 -17.53 19.76
CA GLY A 62 12.80 -18.09 19.70
C GLY A 62 12.71 -19.29 18.77
N SER A 63 11.59 -19.42 18.06
CA SER A 63 11.37 -20.52 17.12
C SER A 63 10.77 -20.04 15.80
N LEU A 64 11.05 -20.77 14.73
CA LEU A 64 10.49 -20.56 13.41
C LEU A 64 9.66 -21.77 13.03
N SER A 65 8.35 -21.58 12.90
CA SER A 65 7.40 -22.62 12.53
C SER A 65 6.79 -22.34 11.15
N ARG A 66 6.44 -23.42 10.43
CA ARG A 66 5.74 -23.28 9.15
C ARG A 66 4.23 -23.13 9.40
N SER A 67 3.66 -21.99 9.01
CA SER A 67 2.21 -21.76 9.01
C SER A 67 1.67 -21.61 7.59
N VAL A 68 0.59 -22.33 7.26
CA VAL A 68 -0.11 -22.20 5.99
C VAL A 68 -1.45 -21.53 6.26
N ARG A 69 -1.70 -20.39 5.60
CA ARG A 69 -3.01 -19.71 5.62
C ARG A 69 -3.55 -19.63 4.21
N THR A 70 -4.81 -20.00 4.04
CA THR A 70 -5.58 -19.74 2.82
C THR A 70 -6.50 -18.57 3.09
N SER A 71 -6.56 -17.62 2.16
CA SER A 71 -7.48 -16.48 2.21
C SER A 71 -8.28 -16.40 0.93
N ARG A 72 -9.55 -15.99 1.06
CA ARG A 72 -10.39 -15.74 -0.11
C ARG A 72 -9.92 -14.44 -0.79
N PRO A 73 -9.96 -14.37 -2.13
CA PRO A 73 -9.68 -13.13 -2.83
C PRO A 73 -10.57 -11.98 -2.33
N PRO A 74 -10.04 -10.74 -2.24
CA PRO A 74 -10.84 -9.59 -1.86
C PRO A 74 -11.92 -9.29 -2.91
N LEU A 75 -13.10 -8.86 -2.46
CA LEU A 75 -14.15 -8.37 -3.34
C LEU A 75 -13.72 -7.04 -3.96
N ARG A 76 -13.54 -7.00 -5.28
CA ARG A 76 -13.13 -5.78 -6.00
C ARG A 76 -14.35 -4.92 -6.30
N ARG A 77 -14.19 -3.59 -6.17
CA ARG A 77 -15.27 -2.62 -6.47
C ARG A 77 -15.82 -2.81 -7.88
N ASP A 78 -14.95 -2.99 -8.88
CA ASP A 78 -15.38 -3.21 -10.26
C ASP A 78 -16.18 -4.51 -10.40
N GLN A 79 -15.75 -5.57 -9.74
CA GLN A 79 -16.47 -6.85 -9.73
C GLN A 79 -17.87 -6.68 -9.12
N ILE A 80 -17.99 -5.96 -8.01
CA ILE A 80 -19.28 -5.67 -7.36
C ILE A 80 -20.18 -4.89 -8.32
N ARG A 81 -19.66 -3.81 -8.94
CA ARG A 81 -20.42 -2.96 -9.86
C ARG A 81 -20.90 -3.73 -11.09
N THR A 82 -20.02 -4.48 -11.74
CA THR A 82 -20.36 -5.28 -12.92
C THR A 82 -21.41 -6.33 -12.58
N GLN A 83 -21.28 -7.03 -11.46
CA GLN A 83 -22.22 -8.08 -11.09
C GLN A 83 -23.59 -7.51 -10.68
N LEU A 84 -23.65 -6.36 -9.99
CA LEU A 84 -24.91 -5.70 -9.67
C LEU A 84 -25.66 -5.26 -10.95
N LEU A 85 -24.94 -4.71 -11.93
CA LEU A 85 -25.54 -4.30 -13.21
C LEU A 85 -26.08 -5.49 -14.02
N ILE A 86 -25.38 -6.63 -14.00
CA ILE A 86 -25.82 -7.86 -14.68
C ILE A 86 -27.03 -8.47 -13.97
N GLN A 87 -26.96 -8.61 -12.64
CA GLN A 87 -27.97 -9.32 -11.86
C GLN A 87 -29.31 -8.56 -11.76
N PHE A 88 -29.25 -7.22 -11.83
CA PHE A 88 -30.41 -6.34 -11.71
C PHE A 88 -30.57 -5.45 -12.97
N ALA A 89 -30.36 -6.03 -14.14
CA ALA A 89 -30.44 -5.33 -15.42
C ALA A 89 -31.82 -4.69 -15.67
N ASP A 90 -32.87 -5.23 -15.07
CA ASP A 90 -34.25 -4.75 -15.09
C ASP A 90 -34.51 -3.60 -14.10
N GLN A 91 -33.62 -3.38 -13.13
CA GLN A 91 -33.79 -2.42 -12.03
C GLN A 91 -32.56 -1.50 -11.88
N PRO A 92 -32.20 -0.72 -12.91
CA PRO A 92 -30.99 0.12 -12.90
C PRO A 92 -31.00 1.18 -11.79
N GLN A 93 -32.19 1.67 -11.39
CA GLN A 93 -32.32 2.66 -10.32
C GLN A 93 -31.90 2.11 -8.95
N ARG A 94 -32.26 0.85 -8.64
CA ARG A 94 -31.85 0.19 -7.39
C ARG A 94 -30.37 -0.11 -7.35
N VAL A 95 -29.75 -0.40 -8.50
CA VAL A 95 -28.30 -0.56 -8.59
C VAL A 95 -27.58 0.75 -8.26
N ALA A 96 -28.07 1.88 -8.78
CA ALA A 96 -27.50 3.20 -8.50
C ALA A 96 -27.63 3.59 -7.02
N GLU A 97 -28.75 3.26 -6.38
CA GLU A 97 -28.97 3.43 -4.94
C GLU A 97 -27.98 2.56 -4.13
N ALA A 98 -27.92 1.25 -4.41
CA ALA A 98 -27.03 0.33 -3.72
C ALA A 98 -25.55 0.71 -3.84
N LEU A 99 -25.11 1.15 -5.03
CA LEU A 99 -23.73 1.61 -5.24
C LEU A 99 -23.42 2.87 -4.43
N ARG A 100 -24.36 3.83 -4.34
CA ARG A 100 -24.19 5.03 -3.51
C ARG A 100 -24.07 4.67 -2.03
N SER A 101 -24.91 3.78 -1.52
CA SER A 101 -24.82 3.32 -0.13
C SER A 101 -23.51 2.58 0.16
N ILE A 102 -23.04 1.72 -0.76
CA ILE A 102 -21.75 1.01 -0.64
C ILE A 102 -20.58 1.99 -0.63
N GLU A 103 -20.66 3.06 -1.43
CA GLU A 103 -19.66 4.11 -1.51
C GLU A 103 -19.75 5.12 -0.34
N GLY A 104 -20.77 5.00 0.52
CA GLY A 104 -20.96 5.82 1.71
C GLY A 104 -21.48 7.24 1.41
N VAL A 105 -22.09 7.45 0.24
CA VAL A 105 -22.69 8.74 -0.16
C VAL A 105 -24.08 8.84 0.47
N GLN A 106 -24.36 9.93 1.21
CA GLN A 106 -25.69 10.17 1.80
C GLN A 106 -26.71 10.59 0.74
N GLU A 107 -27.98 10.21 0.92
CA GLU A 107 -29.07 10.64 0.04
C GLU A 107 -29.24 12.17 0.07
N GLY A 108 -29.21 12.81 -1.11
CA GLY A 108 -29.40 14.26 -1.26
C GLY A 108 -28.12 15.06 -1.45
N ASP A 109 -26.94 14.43 -1.39
CA ASP A 109 -25.68 15.07 -1.76
C ASP A 109 -25.38 14.80 -3.24
N ASP A 110 -25.70 15.77 -4.11
CA ASP A 110 -25.33 15.74 -5.55
C ASP A 110 -23.82 15.93 -5.76
N THR A 111 -23.08 16.13 -4.68
CA THR A 111 -21.62 16.22 -4.68
C THR A 111 -21.05 14.80 -4.68
N PRO A 112 -20.28 14.39 -5.71
CA PRO A 112 -19.50 13.17 -5.63
C PRO A 112 -18.63 13.22 -4.37
N PRO A 113 -18.34 12.10 -3.69
CA PRO A 113 -17.40 12.10 -2.56
C PRO A 113 -16.02 12.49 -3.09
N ILE A 114 -15.73 13.80 -3.10
CA ILE A 114 -14.41 14.34 -3.38
C ILE A 114 -13.60 13.87 -2.19
N GLY A 115 -12.73 12.88 -2.43
CA GLY A 115 -11.81 12.39 -1.41
C GLY A 115 -11.05 13.54 -0.74
N THR A 116 -10.42 13.28 0.41
CA THR A 116 -9.65 14.31 1.10
C THR A 116 -8.55 14.88 0.21
N GLN A 117 -8.66 16.17 -0.15
CA GLN A 117 -7.61 16.87 -0.86
C GLN A 117 -6.46 17.14 0.10
N ARG A 118 -5.25 16.74 -0.29
CA ARG A 118 -4.01 16.99 0.45
C ARG A 118 -2.99 17.60 -0.50
N GLU A 119 -2.43 18.72 -0.11
CA GLU A 119 -1.28 19.31 -0.81
C GLU A 119 -0.02 18.53 -0.45
N LEU A 120 0.76 18.17 -1.46
CA LEU A 120 1.96 17.37 -1.30
C LEU A 120 3.11 17.98 -2.09
N LEU A 121 4.29 18.07 -1.47
CA LEU A 121 5.52 18.40 -2.16
C LEU A 121 5.94 17.22 -3.04
N VAL A 122 6.26 17.50 -4.31
CA VAL A 122 6.69 16.48 -5.27
C VAL A 122 7.99 16.93 -5.94
N ARG A 123 9.06 16.15 -5.76
CA ARG A 123 10.36 16.38 -6.41
C ARG A 123 10.60 15.42 -7.56
N ARG A 124 10.71 15.95 -8.78
CA ARG A 124 11.10 15.22 -9.98
C ARG A 124 12.63 15.13 -10.06
N VAL A 125 13.16 13.92 -9.97
CA VAL A 125 14.59 13.65 -10.14
C VAL A 125 14.78 12.97 -11.49
N PRO A 126 15.73 13.39 -12.33
CA PRO A 126 15.98 12.75 -13.62
C PRO A 126 16.35 11.28 -13.42
N ARG A 127 15.84 10.41 -14.30
CA ARG A 127 16.27 9.00 -14.31
C ARG A 127 17.74 8.98 -14.73
N LYS A 128 18.58 8.26 -13.98
CA LYS A 128 19.95 7.99 -14.44
C LYS A 128 19.87 7.22 -15.77
N PRO A 129 20.70 7.58 -16.76
CA PRO A 129 20.81 6.82 -18.01
C PRO A 129 21.30 5.40 -17.76
#